data_AF-A0A3C1Q7G5-F1
#
_entry.id   AF-A0A3C1Q7G5-F1
#
_cell.length_a   1.000
_cell.length_b   1.000
_cell.length_c   1.000
_cell.angle_alpha   90.00
_cell.angle_beta   90.00
_cell.angle_gamma   90.00
#
_symmetry.space_group_name_H-M   'P 1'
#
loop_
_entity.id
_entity.type
_entity.pdbx_description
1 polymer ?
#
loop_
_entity_poly.entity_id
_entity_poly.type
_entity_poly.pdbx_seq_one_letter_code
_entity_poly.pdbx_strand_id
1 'polypeptide(L)'
;MSMGYQVDLRQDRSRRWMLALTVVQAVFYLLVLPSLLVRLSGKLDASLPAIPYPAVSSAAGAILVLLSLYVMIRAFLVLSYVGKDWPGGQTAYIVDKDVYEFVRHPLFWGYTLFWAGIGLWGRSLGLVMLSFLLGLAFAVWAVVVEEPRLLSDFGECYEEYRKRIPGAIPNWSAFRSGATELPTVALLVVALARLLGALMWNIRAVGVEYIPTEGPVVFASNHMSIADAHAIAFFVNRPIHYVTADEAFRNPFLGWFLRANGAIPKRKWGRDIAAIRGMKRHLDAGEAVGIFPQGQYNWDGGVNIVSDEVYRLLHYLGAPVVPVTSRGAHESWPAWSAWPALCDWEVRFFPTVDPEDYECVTEFREAIESKMFSIAGLPPVPRRGLASHKGITIVAWGCVECGGAATLVETSSGLECSKCGASWTVTRDLRIVNEKTGLGMTESEYRSALIQKLQSGEMEDAPDGVFNLSRTAGAYRLGLSSDTEDLGVGTLSLDNSGLTFSYYDGTARIPIEDISFTFLDADGHLVVSEPGGAYELDIHDDSTLRWEDYLMAARGLTTRRWPTAEEIRARSRRRSMQGAR
;
A
#
# COMPACT_ATOMS: atom_id res chain seq x y z
N MET A 1 13.72 -12.86 -30.13
CA MET A 1 14.04 -11.51 -30.67
C MET A 1 14.10 -10.56 -29.49
N SER A 2 15.30 -10.18 -29.09
CA SER A 2 15.58 -9.32 -27.93
C SER A 2 15.22 -7.88 -28.25
N MET A 3 14.04 -7.43 -27.82
CA MET A 3 13.66 -6.02 -27.90
C MET A 3 14.41 -5.28 -26.79
N GLY A 4 15.47 -4.57 -27.19
CA GLY A 4 16.33 -3.81 -26.27
C GLY A 4 15.54 -2.75 -25.52
N TYR A 5 15.62 -2.81 -24.20
CA TYR A 5 15.20 -1.76 -23.28
C TYR A 5 15.97 -0.46 -23.61
N GLN A 6 15.36 0.45 -24.35
CA GLN A 6 15.75 1.86 -24.29
C GLN A 6 15.00 2.50 -23.12
N VAL A 7 15.70 2.65 -22.00
CA VAL A 7 15.31 3.57 -20.93
C VAL A 7 15.15 4.95 -21.57
N ASP A 8 13.94 5.52 -21.54
CA ASP A 8 13.70 6.84 -22.07
C ASP A 8 14.41 7.90 -21.21
N LEU A 9 15.66 8.20 -21.56
CA LEU A 9 16.51 9.21 -20.93
C LEU A 9 15.92 10.63 -21.03
N ARG A 10 14.85 10.85 -21.81
CA ARG A 10 14.19 12.17 -21.90
C ARG A 10 13.34 12.48 -20.67
N GLN A 11 12.69 11.49 -20.05
CA GLN A 11 11.90 11.69 -18.83
C GLN A 11 12.76 12.04 -17.60
N ASP A 12 13.97 11.47 -17.48
CA ASP A 12 14.85 11.72 -16.33
C ASP A 12 15.48 13.14 -16.38
N ARG A 13 15.76 13.64 -17.59
CA ARG A 13 16.34 14.98 -17.79
C ARG A 13 15.31 16.09 -17.53
N SER A 14 14.05 15.92 -17.93
CA SER A 14 12.98 16.89 -17.65
C SER A 14 12.68 16.99 -16.15
N ARG A 15 12.72 15.87 -15.43
CA ARG A 15 12.43 15.81 -13.99
C ARG A 15 13.43 16.59 -13.14
N ARG A 16 14.73 16.55 -13.48
CA ARG A 16 15.78 17.34 -12.77
C ARG A 16 15.61 18.84 -12.98
N TRP A 17 15.23 19.27 -14.19
CA TRP A 17 14.94 20.68 -14.47
C TRP A 17 13.67 21.16 -13.80
N MET A 18 12.61 20.34 -13.78
CA MET A 18 11.39 20.65 -13.03
C MET A 18 11.66 20.77 -11.53
N LEU A 19 12.44 19.86 -10.95
CA LEU A 19 12.80 19.93 -9.53
C LEU A 19 13.62 21.18 -9.20
N ALA A 20 14.58 21.56 -10.06
CA ALA A 20 15.33 22.80 -9.91
C ALA A 20 14.41 24.04 -10.00
N LEU A 21 13.47 24.04 -10.95
CA LEU A 21 12.49 25.12 -11.10
C LEU A 21 11.58 25.24 -9.86
N THR A 22 11.10 24.11 -9.32
CA THR A 22 10.31 24.06 -8.08
C THR A 22 11.10 24.62 -6.90
N VAL A 23 12.38 24.26 -6.76
CA VAL A 23 13.25 24.81 -5.71
C VAL A 23 13.41 26.32 -5.86
N VAL A 24 13.62 26.82 -7.08
CA VAL A 24 13.72 28.27 -7.36
C VAL A 24 12.41 28.99 -7.01
N GLN A 25 11.26 28.43 -7.40
CA GLN A 25 9.95 28.97 -7.04
C GLN A 25 9.74 28.98 -5.52
N ALA A 26 10.07 27.88 -4.84
CA ALA A 26 9.97 27.79 -3.39
C ALA A 26 10.85 28.85 -2.69
N VAL A 27 12.11 29.01 -3.13
CA VAL A 27 13.01 30.07 -2.62
C VAL A 27 12.42 31.46 -2.86
N PHE A 28 11.83 31.70 -4.03
CA PHE A 28 11.19 32.97 -4.33
C PHE A 28 10.03 33.28 -3.38
N TYR A 29 9.06 32.36 -3.26
CA TYR A 29 7.85 32.56 -2.45
C TYR A 29 8.07 32.47 -0.93
N LEU A 30 9.09 31.73 -0.48
CA LEU A 30 9.39 31.55 0.95
C LEU A 30 10.43 32.52 1.49
N LEU A 31 11.31 33.07 0.65
CA LEU A 31 12.41 33.93 1.10
C LEU A 31 12.42 35.30 0.40
N VAL A 32 12.44 35.33 -0.93
CA VAL A 32 12.65 36.57 -1.69
C VAL A 32 11.45 37.51 -1.57
N LEU A 33 10.26 37.03 -1.91
CA LEU A 33 9.03 37.81 -1.88
C LEU A 33 8.67 38.27 -0.45
N PRO A 34 8.73 37.40 0.59
CA PRO A 34 8.60 37.83 1.99
C PRO A 34 9.56 38.94 2.40
N SER A 35 10.85 38.79 2.06
CA SER A 35 11.88 39.79 2.39
C SER A 35 11.61 41.14 1.71
N LEU A 36 11.11 41.11 0.47
CA LEU A 36 10.73 42.32 -0.26
C LEU A 36 9.52 43.00 0.37
N LEU A 37 8.47 42.24 0.70
CA LEU A 37 7.26 42.74 1.35
C LEU A 37 7.59 43.46 2.66
N VAL A 38 8.39 42.84 3.53
CA VAL A 38 8.78 43.42 4.84
C VAL A 38 9.63 44.68 4.67
N ARG A 39 10.56 44.70 3.70
CA ARG A 39 11.40 45.89 3.45
C ARG A 39 10.60 47.06 2.88
N LEU A 40 9.68 46.80 1.96
CA LEU A 40 8.83 47.83 1.36
C LEU A 40 7.78 48.32 2.35
N SER A 41 7.20 47.42 3.15
CA SER A 41 6.21 47.80 4.16
C SER A 41 6.79 48.77 5.18
N GLY A 42 8.01 48.54 5.66
CA GLY A 42 8.67 49.46 6.60
C GLY A 42 8.87 50.88 6.04
N LYS A 43 9.08 51.02 4.73
CA LYS A 43 9.14 52.34 4.07
C LYS A 43 7.76 52.99 3.97
N LEU A 44 6.73 52.22 3.66
CA LEU A 44 5.35 52.71 3.58
C LEU A 44 4.80 53.10 4.96
N ASP A 45 5.09 52.30 5.99
CA ASP A 45 4.67 52.55 7.37
C ASP A 45 5.17 53.89 7.89
N ALA A 46 6.33 54.36 7.43
CA ALA A 46 6.84 55.69 7.77
C ALA A 46 5.93 56.85 7.31
N SER A 47 5.04 56.59 6.33
CA SER A 47 4.10 57.57 5.77
C SER A 47 2.62 57.25 6.09
N LEU A 48 2.35 56.19 6.87
CA LEU A 48 1.01 55.71 7.16
C LEU A 48 0.66 55.89 8.65
N PRO A 49 -0.63 56.07 8.99
CA PRO A 49 -1.05 56.10 10.38
C PRO A 49 -0.90 54.72 11.05
N ALA A 50 -0.67 54.73 12.36
CA ALA A 50 -0.66 53.52 13.16
C ALA A 50 -2.05 52.85 13.18
N ILE A 51 -2.07 51.52 13.18
CA ILE A 51 -3.33 50.75 13.25
C ILE A 51 -3.99 50.98 14.62
N PRO A 52 -5.29 51.37 14.67
CA PRO A 52 -6.00 51.57 15.93
C PRO A 52 -6.23 50.25 16.67
N TYR A 53 -6.45 50.33 17.99
CA TYR A 53 -6.73 49.18 18.86
C TYR A 53 -5.68 48.05 18.75
N PRO A 54 -4.44 48.27 19.19
CA PRO A 54 -3.32 47.36 18.93
C PRO A 54 -3.56 45.93 19.43
N ALA A 55 -4.21 45.76 20.59
CA ALA A 55 -4.55 44.43 21.11
C ALA A 55 -5.55 43.70 20.21
N VAL A 56 -6.56 44.40 19.70
CA VAL A 56 -7.58 43.83 18.81
C VAL A 56 -6.97 43.51 17.44
N SER A 57 -6.16 44.41 16.88
CA SER A 57 -5.44 44.18 15.62
C SER A 57 -4.50 42.97 15.73
N SER A 58 -3.75 42.86 16.83
CA SER A 58 -2.83 41.75 17.01
C SER A 58 -3.55 40.41 17.20
N ALA A 59 -4.65 40.37 17.95
CA ALA A 59 -5.49 39.17 18.09
C ALA A 59 -6.13 38.76 16.75
N ALA A 60 -6.72 39.71 16.02
CA ALA A 60 -7.31 39.47 14.70
C ALA A 60 -6.25 38.99 13.69
N GLY A 61 -5.06 39.59 13.70
CA GLY A 61 -3.93 39.19 12.89
C GLY A 61 -3.48 37.76 13.18
N ALA A 62 -3.31 37.39 14.45
CA ALA A 62 -2.93 36.04 14.85
C ALA A 62 -3.96 34.99 14.40
N ILE A 63 -5.26 35.26 14.58
CA ILE A 63 -6.34 34.38 14.11
C ILE A 63 -6.28 34.24 12.58
N LEU A 64 -6.14 35.35 11.86
CA LEU A 64 -6.06 35.35 10.40
C LEU A 64 -4.85 34.56 9.89
N VAL A 65 -3.69 34.67 10.55
CA VAL A 65 -2.49 33.88 10.24
C VAL A 65 -2.75 32.38 10.37
N LEU A 66 -3.35 31.96 11.49
CA LEU A 66 -3.62 30.54 11.74
C LEU A 66 -4.61 29.96 10.71
N LEU A 67 -5.69 30.69 10.40
CA LEU A 67 -6.66 30.28 9.39
C LEU A 67 -6.04 30.22 7.99
N SER A 68 -5.21 31.19 7.65
CA SER A 68 -4.54 31.26 6.34
C SER A 68 -3.53 30.12 6.17
N LEU A 69 -2.76 29.80 7.21
CA LEU A 69 -1.88 28.64 7.23
C LEU A 69 -2.66 27.33 7.04
N TYR A 70 -3.80 27.17 7.72
CA TYR A 70 -4.66 26.01 7.54
C TYR A 70 -5.12 25.87 6.09
N VAL A 71 -5.65 26.93 5.48
CA VAL A 71 -6.10 26.90 4.08
C VAL A 71 -4.95 26.58 3.13
N MET A 72 -3.78 27.21 3.30
CA MET A 72 -2.62 26.95 2.45
C MET A 72 -2.11 25.51 2.59
N ILE A 73 -1.95 25.02 3.82
CA ILE A 73 -1.48 23.65 4.08
C ILE A 73 -2.49 22.65 3.52
N ARG A 74 -3.79 22.84 3.76
CA ARG A 74 -4.83 21.97 3.20
C ARG A 74 -4.85 22.01 1.68
N ALA A 75 -4.80 23.20 1.07
CA ALA A 75 -4.77 23.35 -0.38
C ALA A 75 -3.55 22.66 -1.00
N PHE A 76 -2.39 22.81 -0.37
CA PHE A 76 -1.17 22.14 -0.79
C PHE A 76 -1.28 20.62 -0.66
N LEU A 77 -1.80 20.12 0.45
CA LEU A 77 -1.95 18.69 0.72
C LEU A 77 -2.97 18.02 -0.20
N VAL A 78 -4.13 18.65 -0.42
CA VAL A 78 -5.13 18.19 -1.38
C VAL A 78 -4.52 18.21 -2.78
N LEU A 79 -3.84 19.29 -3.17
CA LEU A 79 -3.17 19.35 -4.47
C LEU A 79 -2.06 18.29 -4.63
N SER A 80 -1.34 17.95 -3.56
CA SER A 80 -0.30 16.91 -3.58
C SER A 80 -0.88 15.49 -3.58
N TYR A 81 -2.06 15.31 -2.98
CA TYR A 81 -2.78 14.04 -2.98
C TYR A 81 -3.42 13.81 -4.37
N VAL A 82 -4.12 14.84 -4.83
CA VAL A 82 -4.99 14.85 -5.99
C VAL A 82 -4.19 15.23 -7.25
N GLY A 83 -3.69 16.46 -7.35
CA GLY A 83 -2.93 16.99 -8.49
C GLY A 83 -1.56 16.34 -8.69
N LYS A 84 -1.52 15.17 -9.33
CA LYS A 84 -0.26 14.46 -9.60
C LYS A 84 0.66 15.24 -10.51
N ASP A 85 1.97 15.04 -10.30
CA ASP A 85 3.10 15.81 -10.83
C ASP A 85 3.29 17.22 -10.23
N TRP A 86 2.44 17.63 -9.28
CA TRP A 86 2.71 18.76 -8.40
C TRP A 86 3.50 18.33 -7.14
N PRO A 87 4.50 19.10 -6.65
CA PRO A 87 4.94 20.42 -7.12
C PRO A 87 5.99 20.38 -8.25
N GLY A 88 5.75 21.14 -9.33
CA GLY A 88 6.72 21.33 -10.42
C GLY A 88 6.25 20.91 -11.82
N GLY A 89 5.16 20.14 -11.91
CA GLY A 89 4.45 19.79 -13.14
C GLY A 89 3.02 20.32 -13.17
N GLN A 90 2.28 20.00 -14.24
CA GLN A 90 0.85 20.33 -14.36
C GLN A 90 0.01 19.24 -13.68
N THR A 91 -1.12 19.61 -13.09
CA THR A 91 -2.04 18.59 -12.55
C THR A 91 -2.66 17.81 -13.70
N ALA A 92 -2.80 16.49 -13.55
CA ALA A 92 -3.43 15.65 -14.57
C ALA A 92 -4.96 15.80 -14.65
N TYR A 93 -5.58 16.45 -13.68
CA TYR A 93 -7.03 16.69 -13.61
C TYR A 93 -7.33 17.90 -12.73
N ILE A 94 -8.58 18.34 -12.77
CA ILE A 94 -9.06 19.44 -11.96
C ILE A 94 -9.25 19.03 -10.51
N VAL A 95 -8.70 19.83 -9.59
CA VAL A 95 -8.93 19.67 -8.15
C VAL A 95 -10.12 20.54 -7.77
N ASP A 96 -11.29 19.92 -7.62
CA ASP A 96 -12.56 20.63 -7.44
C ASP A 96 -13.26 20.38 -6.09
N LYS A 97 -12.58 19.70 -5.17
CA LYS A 97 -13.06 19.27 -3.84
C LYS A 97 -12.31 19.95 -2.69
N ASP A 98 -12.80 19.75 -1.46
CA ASP A 98 -12.23 20.30 -0.22
C ASP A 98 -12.11 21.83 -0.27
N VAL A 99 -10.95 22.39 0.09
CA VAL A 99 -10.70 23.84 0.10
C VAL A 99 -10.83 24.50 -1.27
N TYR A 100 -10.85 23.72 -2.36
CA TYR A 100 -11.11 24.20 -3.72
C TYR A 100 -12.61 24.38 -4.00
N GLU A 101 -13.52 23.91 -3.15
CA GLU A 101 -14.94 24.30 -3.18
C GLU A 101 -15.18 25.63 -2.45
N PHE A 102 -14.30 25.98 -1.52
CA PHE A 102 -14.37 27.24 -0.79
C PHE A 102 -13.98 28.43 -1.67
N VAL A 103 -12.88 28.33 -2.42
CA VAL A 103 -12.41 29.38 -3.34
C VAL A 103 -11.59 28.74 -4.46
N ARG A 104 -11.67 29.26 -5.70
CA ARG A 104 -10.98 28.65 -6.85
C ARG A 104 -9.46 28.60 -6.72
N HIS A 105 -8.85 29.59 -6.09
CA HIS A 105 -7.39 29.69 -5.94
C HIS A 105 -6.99 29.80 -4.45
N PRO A 106 -7.15 28.73 -3.67
CA PRO A 106 -6.98 28.77 -2.21
C PRO A 106 -5.54 29.04 -1.77
N LEU A 107 -4.54 28.66 -2.58
CA LEU A 107 -3.14 28.97 -2.29
C LEU A 107 -2.84 30.48 -2.39
N PHE A 108 -3.29 31.15 -3.47
CA PHE A 108 -3.11 32.59 -3.63
C PHE A 108 -3.91 33.39 -2.60
N TRP A 109 -5.13 32.95 -2.35
CA TRP A 109 -6.02 33.56 -1.36
C TRP A 109 -5.43 33.42 0.05
N GLY A 110 -5.00 32.22 0.43
CA GLY A 110 -4.36 31.95 1.71
C GLY A 110 -3.04 32.72 1.89
N TYR A 111 -2.18 32.79 0.87
CA TYR A 111 -0.91 33.54 0.94
C TYR A 111 -1.15 35.04 1.13
N THR A 112 -2.16 35.60 0.45
CA THR A 112 -2.55 37.01 0.59
C THR A 112 -3.00 37.32 2.02
N LEU A 113 -3.89 36.50 2.57
CA LEU A 113 -4.41 36.70 3.92
C LEU A 113 -3.39 36.39 5.01
N PHE A 114 -2.46 35.45 4.77
CA PHE A 114 -1.36 35.18 5.68
C PHE A 114 -0.52 36.44 5.91
N TRP A 115 -0.07 37.10 4.84
CA TRP A 115 0.74 38.32 4.96
C TRP A 115 -0.06 39.51 5.48
N ALA A 116 -1.34 39.63 5.14
CA ALA A 116 -2.22 40.63 5.76
C ALA A 116 -2.37 40.39 7.27
N GLY A 117 -2.49 39.13 7.69
CA GLY A 117 -2.53 38.74 9.09
C GLY A 117 -1.23 39.03 9.84
N ILE A 118 -0.08 38.77 9.23
CA ILE A 118 1.23 39.17 9.76
C ILE A 118 1.33 40.70 9.89
N GLY A 119 0.80 41.45 8.92
CA GLY A 119 0.71 42.91 8.98
C GLY A 119 -0.14 43.40 10.16
N LEU A 120 -1.32 42.84 10.36
CA LEU A 120 -2.19 43.16 11.51
C LEU A 120 -1.55 42.75 12.85
N TRP A 121 -0.89 41.60 12.89
CA TRP A 121 -0.19 41.10 14.07
C TRP A 121 0.99 42.01 14.45
N GLY A 122 1.84 42.32 13.47
CA GLY A 122 2.98 43.23 13.59
C GLY A 122 2.63 44.72 13.61
N ARG A 123 1.35 45.06 13.45
CA ARG A 123 0.82 46.44 13.41
C ARG A 123 1.39 47.30 12.27
N SER A 124 1.64 46.69 11.12
CA SER A 124 2.14 47.31 9.89
C SER A 124 1.02 47.47 8.87
N LEU A 125 0.52 48.69 8.68
CA LEU A 125 -0.54 48.98 7.71
C LEU A 125 0.00 48.87 6.27
N GLY A 126 1.27 49.24 6.06
CA GLY A 126 1.98 49.08 4.80
C GLY A 126 2.05 47.62 4.37
N LEU A 127 2.29 46.69 5.31
CA LEU A 127 2.31 45.25 4.99
C LEU A 127 0.92 44.74 4.64
N VAL A 128 -0.13 45.19 5.35
CA VAL A 128 -1.53 44.86 4.99
C VAL A 128 -1.85 45.33 3.56
N MET A 129 -1.55 46.60 3.24
CA MET A 129 -1.80 47.16 1.92
C MET A 129 -1.01 46.43 0.81
N LEU A 130 0.28 46.19 1.02
CA LEU A 130 1.11 45.45 0.05
C LEU A 130 0.62 44.02 -0.15
N SER A 131 0.12 43.37 0.91
CA SER A 131 -0.44 42.03 0.81
C SER A 131 -1.67 42.00 -0.09
N PHE A 132 -2.59 42.95 0.05
CA PHE A 132 -3.76 43.04 -0.84
C PHE A 132 -3.40 43.44 -2.27
N LEU A 133 -2.38 44.28 -2.48
CA LEU A 133 -1.85 44.57 -3.82
C LEU A 133 -1.26 43.32 -4.47
N LEU A 134 -0.52 42.50 -3.71
CA LEU A 134 -0.02 41.22 -4.17
C LEU A 134 -1.18 40.25 -4.47
N GLY A 135 -2.21 40.21 -3.62
CA GLY A 135 -3.40 39.40 -3.86
C GLY A 135 -4.16 39.80 -5.12
N LEU A 136 -4.25 41.11 -5.40
CA LEU A 136 -4.80 41.61 -6.66
C LEU A 136 -3.96 41.14 -7.86
N ALA A 137 -2.63 41.21 -7.74
CA ALA A 137 -1.74 40.70 -8.79
C ALA A 137 -1.92 39.19 -9.02
N PHE A 138 -2.08 38.39 -7.96
CA PHE A 138 -2.40 36.97 -8.09
C PHE A 138 -3.78 36.72 -8.71
N ALA A 139 -4.80 37.51 -8.36
CA ALA A 139 -6.12 37.39 -8.96
C ALA A 139 -6.10 37.72 -10.47
N VAL A 140 -5.37 38.77 -10.85
CA VAL A 140 -5.16 39.11 -12.27
C VAL A 140 -4.40 37.99 -12.99
N TRP A 141 -3.31 37.49 -12.40
CA TRP A 141 -2.56 36.37 -12.98
C TRP A 141 -3.43 35.12 -13.12
N ALA A 142 -4.25 34.81 -12.11
CA ALA A 142 -5.15 33.67 -12.16
C ALA A 142 -6.11 33.82 -13.34
N VAL A 143 -6.84 34.93 -13.46
CA VAL A 143 -7.82 35.15 -14.53
C VAL A 143 -7.19 35.22 -15.93
N VAL A 144 -6.00 35.81 -16.06
CA VAL A 144 -5.37 36.05 -17.37
C VAL A 144 -4.51 34.89 -17.85
N VAL A 145 -3.93 34.12 -16.94
CA VAL A 145 -2.94 33.07 -17.27
C VAL A 145 -3.44 31.70 -16.83
N GLU A 146 -3.82 31.57 -15.55
CA GLU A 146 -4.15 30.26 -14.98
C GLU A 146 -5.50 29.72 -15.47
N GLU A 147 -6.58 30.50 -15.41
CA GLU A 147 -7.91 30.04 -15.82
C GLU A 147 -7.99 29.69 -17.32
N PRO A 148 -7.40 30.47 -18.25
CA PRO A 148 -7.34 30.08 -19.65
C PRO A 148 -6.52 28.80 -19.88
N ARG A 149 -5.43 28.63 -19.11
CA ARG A 149 -4.62 27.40 -19.14
C ARG A 149 -5.43 26.20 -18.64
N LEU A 150 -6.09 26.32 -17.48
CA LEU A 150 -6.93 25.27 -16.91
C LEU A 150 -8.12 24.92 -17.82
N LEU A 151 -8.71 25.91 -18.49
CA LEU A 151 -9.76 25.69 -19.49
C LEU A 151 -9.22 24.95 -20.72
N SER A 152 -8.01 25.26 -21.17
CA SER A 152 -7.33 24.55 -22.26
C SER A 152 -6.97 23.11 -21.86
N ASP A 153 -6.54 22.89 -20.62
CA ASP A 153 -6.09 21.60 -20.12
C ASP A 153 -7.27 20.65 -19.79
N PHE A 154 -8.41 21.19 -19.32
CA PHE A 154 -9.52 20.39 -18.77
C PHE A 154 -10.90 20.62 -19.41
N GLY A 155 -11.05 21.57 -20.33
CA GLY A 155 -12.28 21.76 -21.11
C GLY A 155 -13.55 21.97 -20.27
N GLU A 156 -14.61 21.22 -20.60
CA GLU A 156 -15.95 21.35 -19.99
C GLU A 156 -15.94 21.13 -18.48
N CYS A 157 -15.14 20.19 -17.97
CA CYS A 157 -15.04 19.91 -16.53
C CYS A 157 -14.59 21.15 -15.74
N TYR A 158 -13.64 21.92 -16.28
CA TYR A 158 -13.22 23.19 -15.67
C TYR A 158 -14.26 24.28 -15.82
N GLU A 159 -15.01 24.29 -16.92
CA GLU A 159 -16.06 25.28 -17.11
C GLU A 159 -17.22 25.09 -16.12
N GLU A 160 -17.61 23.85 -15.85
CA GLU A 160 -18.60 23.52 -14.82
C GLU A 160 -18.12 23.91 -13.42
N TYR A 161 -16.88 23.57 -13.08
CA TYR A 161 -16.26 23.98 -11.83
C TYR A 161 -16.23 25.51 -11.67
N ARG A 162 -15.83 26.23 -12.72
CA ARG A 162 -15.78 27.70 -12.74
C ARG A 162 -17.15 28.34 -12.52
N LYS A 163 -18.22 27.74 -13.06
CA LYS A 163 -19.59 28.22 -12.86
C LYS A 163 -20.07 28.00 -11.41
N ARG A 164 -19.64 26.90 -10.80
CA ARG A 164 -20.02 26.52 -9.43
C ARG A 164 -19.27 27.32 -8.36
N ILE A 165 -17.97 27.54 -8.55
CA ILE A 165 -17.09 28.06 -7.49
C ILE A 165 -16.65 29.51 -7.77
N PRO A 166 -16.86 30.44 -6.82
CA PRO A 166 -16.42 31.82 -6.97
C PRO A 166 -14.90 31.98 -6.97
N GLY A 167 -14.39 32.94 -7.76
CA GLY A 167 -12.95 33.20 -7.89
C GLY A 167 -12.29 33.85 -6.68
N ALA A 168 -12.88 34.94 -6.17
CA ALA A 168 -12.26 35.79 -5.15
C ALA A 168 -12.99 35.78 -3.80
N ILE A 169 -14.31 35.61 -3.81
CA ILE A 169 -15.15 35.65 -2.61
C ILE A 169 -15.43 34.21 -2.18
N PRO A 170 -15.06 33.78 -0.97
CA PRO A 170 -15.25 32.39 -0.61
C PRO A 170 -16.72 31.97 -0.49
N ASN A 171 -17.01 30.74 -0.90
CA ASN A 171 -18.28 30.09 -0.67
C ASN A 171 -18.34 29.48 0.73
N TRP A 172 -18.83 30.25 1.70
CA TRP A 172 -18.97 29.79 3.10
C TRP A 172 -19.97 28.64 3.28
N SER A 173 -20.84 28.38 2.31
CA SER A 173 -21.74 27.22 2.38
C SER A 173 -21.01 25.89 2.16
N ALA A 174 -19.92 25.90 1.36
CA ALA A 174 -19.06 24.74 1.12
C ALA A 174 -18.33 24.29 2.41
N PHE A 175 -18.01 25.24 3.30
CA PHE A 175 -17.42 24.92 4.61
C PHE A 175 -18.36 24.10 5.52
N ARG A 176 -19.67 24.09 5.24
CA ARG A 176 -20.68 23.35 6.02
C ARG A 176 -21.08 22.02 5.40
N SER A 177 -20.79 21.78 4.11
CA SER A 177 -21.18 20.55 3.40
C SER A 177 -20.20 19.38 3.56
N GLY A 178 -19.24 19.48 4.48
CA GLY A 178 -18.16 18.51 4.71
C GLY A 178 -18.63 17.13 5.18
N ALA A 179 -19.11 16.30 4.26
CA ALA A 179 -19.52 14.92 4.52
C ALA A 179 -18.51 13.86 4.04
N THR A 180 -17.44 14.22 3.32
CA THR A 180 -16.48 13.23 2.77
C THR A 180 -15.05 13.79 2.63
N GLU A 181 -14.60 14.67 3.54
CA GLU A 181 -13.22 15.18 3.49
C GLU A 181 -12.23 14.18 4.09
N LEU A 182 -11.10 13.96 3.41
CA LEU A 182 -9.97 13.25 4.01
C LEU A 182 -9.42 14.06 5.20
N PRO A 183 -9.23 13.47 6.39
CA PRO A 183 -8.63 14.16 7.52
C PRO A 183 -7.25 14.75 7.16
N THR A 184 -6.91 15.92 7.70
CA THR A 184 -5.60 16.57 7.44
C THR A 184 -4.43 15.64 7.74
N VAL A 185 -4.55 14.86 8.81
CA VAL A 185 -3.54 13.87 9.20
C VAL A 185 -3.39 12.79 8.12
N ALA A 186 -4.47 12.36 7.46
CA ALA A 186 -4.40 11.34 6.42
C ALA A 186 -3.69 11.89 5.17
N LEU A 187 -3.99 13.13 4.79
CA LEU A 187 -3.29 13.80 3.69
C LEU A 187 -1.80 14.01 4.00
N LEU A 188 -1.45 14.38 5.23
CA LEU A 188 -0.05 14.50 5.68
C LEU A 188 0.69 13.17 5.61
N VAL A 189 0.05 12.09 6.08
CA VAL A 189 0.61 10.73 6.00
C VAL A 189 0.85 10.32 4.56
N VAL A 190 -0.11 10.57 3.65
CA VAL A 190 0.07 10.25 2.23
C VAL A 190 1.16 11.11 1.59
N ALA A 191 1.21 12.41 1.87
CA ALA A 191 2.25 13.29 1.36
C ALA A 191 3.65 12.86 1.83
N LEU A 192 3.78 12.49 3.11
CA LEU A 192 5.02 11.95 3.68
C LEU A 192 5.38 10.60 3.05
N ALA A 193 4.42 9.68 2.92
CA ALA A 193 4.64 8.39 2.28
C ALA A 193 5.10 8.54 0.82
N ARG A 194 4.53 9.50 0.08
CA ARG A 194 4.97 9.87 -1.29
C ARG A 194 6.40 10.37 -1.31
N LEU A 195 6.74 11.30 -0.42
CA LEU A 195 8.09 11.84 -0.31
C LEU A 195 9.11 10.74 0.01
N LEU A 196 8.82 9.91 1.02
CA LEU A 196 9.69 8.81 1.42
C LEU A 196 9.81 7.76 0.32
N GLY A 197 8.70 7.34 -0.31
CA GLY A 197 8.71 6.38 -1.41
C GLY A 197 9.47 6.89 -2.63
N ALA A 198 9.35 8.18 -2.97
CA ALA A 198 10.12 8.80 -4.04
C ALA A 198 11.63 8.82 -3.77
N LEU A 199 12.03 9.10 -2.51
CA LEU A 199 13.42 9.11 -2.09
C LEU A 199 14.03 7.69 -2.02
N MET A 200 13.25 6.71 -1.56
CA MET A 200 13.75 5.34 -1.32
C MET A 200 13.74 4.48 -2.58
N TRP A 201 12.62 4.47 -3.31
CA TRP A 201 12.31 3.40 -4.28
C TRP A 201 12.28 3.83 -5.75
N ASN A 202 12.55 5.11 -6.05
CA ASN A 202 12.54 5.64 -7.43
C ASN A 202 11.36 5.06 -8.25
N ILE A 203 10.16 5.13 -7.68
CA ILE A 203 9.00 4.43 -8.23
C ILE A 203 8.65 5.04 -9.59
N ARG A 204 8.48 4.19 -10.59
CA ARG A 204 8.12 4.54 -11.98
C ARG A 204 6.84 3.83 -12.37
N ALA A 205 6.08 4.45 -13.25
CA ALA A 205 4.92 3.83 -13.85
C ALA A 205 5.06 3.70 -15.36
N VAL A 206 4.48 2.63 -15.89
CA VAL A 206 4.35 2.35 -17.32
C VAL A 206 2.88 2.06 -17.60
N GLY A 207 2.35 2.53 -18.73
CA GLY A 207 0.95 2.31 -19.09
C GLY A 207 -0.04 3.20 -18.34
N VAL A 208 0.41 4.36 -17.85
CA VAL A 208 -0.46 5.31 -17.10
C VAL A 208 -1.66 5.78 -17.93
N GLU A 209 -1.55 5.74 -19.25
CA GLU A 209 -2.62 5.99 -20.22
C GLU A 209 -3.79 5.00 -20.13
N TYR A 210 -3.57 3.82 -19.54
CA TYR A 210 -4.61 2.81 -19.33
C TYR A 210 -5.38 2.99 -18.02
N ILE A 211 -5.03 3.99 -17.19
CA ILE A 211 -5.71 4.27 -15.93
C ILE A 211 -7.02 5.01 -16.24
N PRO A 212 -8.20 4.43 -15.94
CA PRO A 212 -9.47 5.12 -16.15
C PRO A 212 -9.57 6.32 -15.22
N THR A 213 -9.85 7.49 -15.80
CA THR A 213 -10.02 8.74 -15.05
C THR A 213 -11.34 8.80 -14.30
N GLU A 214 -12.37 8.12 -14.81
CA GLU A 214 -13.75 8.12 -14.29
C GLU A 214 -14.39 6.73 -14.38
N GLY A 215 -15.57 6.57 -13.80
CA GLY A 215 -16.35 5.32 -13.83
C GLY A 215 -15.86 4.21 -12.89
N PRO A 216 -16.59 3.10 -12.76
CA PRO A 216 -16.17 1.97 -11.94
C PRO A 216 -14.93 1.29 -12.51
N VAL A 217 -13.97 0.93 -11.66
CA VAL A 217 -12.80 0.14 -12.07
C VAL A 217 -12.24 -0.68 -10.92
N VAL A 218 -11.76 -1.88 -11.23
CA VAL A 218 -11.00 -2.71 -10.28
C VAL A 218 -9.53 -2.76 -10.70
N PHE A 219 -8.61 -2.31 -9.84
CA PHE A 219 -7.18 -2.54 -10.02
C PHE A 219 -6.81 -3.89 -9.39
N ALA A 220 -6.33 -4.83 -10.19
CA ALA A 220 -5.89 -6.15 -9.75
C ALA A 220 -4.38 -6.31 -9.92
N SER A 221 -3.65 -6.46 -8.80
CA SER A 221 -2.18 -6.52 -8.81
C SER A 221 -1.63 -7.78 -8.16
N ASN A 222 -0.43 -8.20 -8.58
CA ASN A 222 0.40 -9.13 -7.80
C ASN A 222 0.79 -8.44 -6.47
N HIS A 223 0.97 -9.25 -5.43
CA HIS A 223 1.23 -8.78 -4.08
C HIS A 223 2.61 -9.21 -3.57
N MET A 224 3.56 -8.31 -3.69
CA MET A 224 4.98 -8.56 -3.46
C MET A 224 5.50 -7.84 -2.21
N SER A 225 4.80 -6.81 -1.73
CA SER A 225 5.21 -6.03 -0.56
C SER A 225 4.02 -5.37 0.14
N ILE A 226 4.21 -5.05 1.42
CA ILE A 226 3.26 -4.27 2.23
C ILE A 226 3.01 -2.87 1.62
N ALA A 227 3.98 -2.34 0.87
CA ALA A 227 3.89 -1.03 0.25
C ALA A 227 3.20 -1.02 -1.13
N ASP A 228 2.76 -2.16 -1.68
CA ASP A 228 2.19 -2.25 -3.05
C ASP A 228 1.02 -1.29 -3.27
N ALA A 229 0.05 -1.27 -2.34
CA ALA A 229 -1.13 -0.43 -2.44
C ALA A 229 -0.76 1.07 -2.54
N HIS A 230 0.27 1.48 -1.80
CA HIS A 230 0.77 2.85 -1.80
C HIS A 230 1.49 3.17 -3.12
N ALA A 231 2.34 2.26 -3.62
CA ALA A 231 3.06 2.44 -4.87
C ALA A 231 2.11 2.57 -6.07
N ILE A 232 1.04 1.76 -6.13
CA ILE A 232 0.02 1.85 -7.18
C ILE A 232 -0.77 3.15 -7.06
N ALA A 233 -1.18 3.51 -5.83
CA ALA A 233 -1.90 4.76 -5.57
C ALA A 233 -1.09 6.01 -5.94
N PHE A 234 0.24 5.94 -5.99
CA PHE A 234 1.07 7.05 -6.48
C PHE A 234 0.75 7.43 -7.93
N PHE A 235 0.23 6.54 -8.76
CA PHE A 235 -0.02 6.83 -10.18
C PHE A 235 -1.51 6.92 -10.55
N VAL A 236 -2.41 6.30 -9.77
CA VAL A 236 -3.87 6.40 -9.98
C VAL A 236 -4.53 7.69 -9.41
N ASN A 237 -5.07 8.53 -10.28
CA ASN A 237 -5.58 9.89 -10.04
C ASN A 237 -6.92 10.01 -9.29
N ARG A 238 -7.28 8.97 -8.54
CA ARG A 238 -8.55 8.90 -7.84
C ARG A 238 -8.41 7.96 -6.65
N PRO A 239 -9.19 8.14 -5.57
CA PRO A 239 -9.14 7.23 -4.44
C PRO A 239 -9.35 5.78 -4.88
N ILE A 240 -8.47 4.89 -4.41
CA ILE A 240 -8.63 3.44 -4.57
C ILE A 240 -9.04 2.87 -3.22
N HIS A 241 -10.20 2.24 -3.18
CA HIS A 241 -10.70 1.53 -2.02
C HIS A 241 -10.13 0.12 -2.01
N TYR A 242 -8.99 -0.07 -1.33
CA TYR A 242 -8.33 -1.38 -1.26
C TYR A 242 -9.09 -2.35 -0.35
N VAL A 243 -9.21 -3.58 -0.81
CA VAL A 243 -9.64 -4.71 0.02
C VAL A 243 -8.50 -5.10 0.94
N THR A 244 -8.67 -4.89 2.23
CA THR A 244 -7.63 -5.05 3.24
C THR A 244 -8.07 -6.03 4.31
N ALA A 245 -7.13 -6.83 4.80
CA ALA A 245 -7.34 -7.78 5.88
C ALA A 245 -7.92 -7.06 7.12
N ASP A 246 -8.95 -7.63 7.77
CA ASP A 246 -9.62 -6.97 8.89
C ASP A 246 -8.75 -6.84 10.15
N GLU A 247 -7.74 -7.69 10.28
CA GLU A 247 -6.70 -7.66 11.30
C GLU A 247 -5.92 -6.34 11.26
N ALA A 248 -5.67 -5.79 10.06
CA ALA A 248 -4.98 -4.50 9.91
C ALA A 248 -5.77 -3.32 10.50
N PHE A 249 -7.09 -3.48 10.71
CA PHE A 249 -7.93 -2.46 11.32
C PHE A 249 -7.93 -2.49 12.86
N ARG A 250 -7.36 -3.54 13.47
CA ARG A 250 -7.21 -3.69 14.93
C ARG A 250 -6.18 -2.71 15.48
N ASN A 251 -5.11 -2.42 14.74
CA ASN A 251 -4.15 -1.39 15.10
C ASN A 251 -4.84 0.00 15.06
N PRO A 252 -4.85 0.78 16.17
CA PRO A 252 -5.63 2.02 16.23
C PRO A 252 -5.23 3.05 15.17
N PHE A 253 -3.93 3.20 14.91
CA PHE A 253 -3.39 4.18 13.97
C PHE A 253 -3.61 3.74 12.53
N LEU A 254 -3.21 2.52 12.18
CA LEU A 254 -3.39 1.97 10.84
C LEU A 254 -4.88 1.82 10.50
N GLY A 255 -5.69 1.32 11.43
CA GLY A 255 -7.13 1.19 11.26
C GLY A 255 -7.83 2.53 11.05
N TRP A 256 -7.43 3.58 11.78
CA TRP A 256 -7.95 4.93 11.52
C TRP A 256 -7.59 5.41 10.11
N PHE A 257 -6.34 5.22 9.68
CA PHE A 257 -5.88 5.61 8.35
C PHE A 257 -6.60 4.84 7.23
N LEU A 258 -6.74 3.52 7.38
CA LEU A 258 -7.47 2.66 6.45
C LEU A 258 -8.94 3.07 6.33
N ARG A 259 -9.62 3.34 7.46
CA ARG A 259 -11.00 3.85 7.46
C ARG A 259 -11.11 5.22 6.79
N ALA A 260 -10.17 6.12 7.06
CA ALA A 260 -10.14 7.45 6.46
C ALA A 260 -9.99 7.40 4.93
N ASN A 261 -9.23 6.44 4.39
CA ASN A 261 -9.08 6.21 2.96
C ASN A 261 -10.20 5.32 2.35
N GLY A 262 -11.21 4.94 3.13
CA GLY A 262 -12.31 4.09 2.67
C GLY A 262 -11.88 2.67 2.27
N ALA A 263 -10.85 2.11 2.93
CA ALA A 263 -10.46 0.71 2.70
C ALA A 263 -11.59 -0.25 3.12
N ILE A 264 -11.71 -1.36 2.40
CA ILE A 264 -12.77 -2.35 2.58
C ILE A 264 -12.22 -3.50 3.45
N PRO A 265 -12.65 -3.64 4.72
CA PRO A 265 -12.20 -4.75 5.56
C PRO A 265 -12.70 -6.08 5.03
N LYS A 266 -11.83 -7.09 5.03
CA LYS A 266 -12.13 -8.45 4.58
C LYS A 266 -11.54 -9.47 5.55
N ARG A 267 -12.37 -10.39 6.02
CA ARG A 267 -11.92 -11.61 6.72
C ARG A 267 -11.25 -12.58 5.76
N LYS A 268 -10.09 -13.12 6.13
CA LYS A 268 -9.35 -14.06 5.28
C LYS A 268 -9.90 -15.50 5.34
N TRP A 269 -10.37 -15.94 6.50
CA TRP A 269 -10.81 -17.34 6.77
C TRP A 269 -12.29 -17.64 6.46
N GLY A 270 -12.94 -16.92 5.54
CA GLY A 270 -14.34 -17.21 5.20
C GLY A 270 -14.95 -16.38 4.08
N ARG A 271 -16.21 -16.68 3.74
CA ARG A 271 -17.01 -15.87 2.81
C ARG A 271 -17.42 -14.57 3.49
N ASP A 272 -16.93 -13.46 2.99
CA ASP A 272 -17.23 -12.14 3.54
C ASP A 272 -18.22 -11.37 2.66
N ILE A 273 -19.51 -11.56 2.92
CA ILE A 273 -20.59 -10.86 2.20
C ILE A 273 -20.58 -9.36 2.48
N ALA A 274 -20.00 -8.91 3.61
CA ALA A 274 -19.89 -7.49 3.90
C ALA A 274 -18.83 -6.83 3.00
N ALA A 275 -17.68 -7.48 2.81
CA ALA A 275 -16.64 -7.04 1.88
C ALA A 275 -17.15 -6.98 0.43
N ILE A 276 -17.86 -8.01 -0.03
CA ILE A 276 -18.46 -8.03 -1.39
C ILE A 276 -19.45 -6.88 -1.58
N ARG A 277 -20.34 -6.66 -0.61
CA ARG A 277 -21.26 -5.51 -0.66
C ARG A 277 -20.51 -4.18 -0.60
N GLY A 278 -19.40 -4.10 0.14
CA GLY A 278 -18.52 -2.93 0.18
C GLY A 278 -17.95 -2.59 -1.19
N MET A 279 -17.31 -3.56 -1.84
CA MET A 279 -16.80 -3.42 -3.20
C MET A 279 -17.89 -2.99 -4.17
N LYS A 280 -19.04 -3.67 -4.16
CA LYS A 280 -20.14 -3.32 -5.06
C LYS A 280 -20.67 -1.90 -4.83
N ARG A 281 -20.78 -1.44 -3.58
CA ARG A 281 -21.22 -0.05 -3.30
C ARG A 281 -20.28 0.99 -3.90
N HIS A 282 -18.97 0.80 -3.74
CA HIS A 282 -17.97 1.72 -4.31
C HIS A 282 -18.02 1.69 -5.85
N LEU A 283 -18.09 0.51 -6.45
CA LEU A 283 -18.22 0.38 -7.91
C LEU A 283 -19.54 0.97 -8.43
N ASP A 284 -20.66 0.74 -7.76
CA ASP A 284 -21.96 1.33 -8.14
C ASP A 284 -21.95 2.86 -8.02
N ALA A 285 -21.12 3.44 -7.13
CA ALA A 285 -20.87 4.87 -7.03
C ALA A 285 -19.88 5.39 -8.10
N GLY A 286 -19.43 4.52 -9.00
CA GLY A 286 -18.47 4.82 -10.04
C GLY A 286 -17.07 5.07 -9.49
N GLU A 287 -16.69 4.49 -8.34
CA GLU A 287 -15.39 4.62 -7.66
C GLU A 287 -14.42 3.48 -8.03
N ALA A 288 -13.14 3.60 -7.63
CA ALA A 288 -12.13 2.58 -7.90
C ALA A 288 -11.93 1.65 -6.70
N VAL A 289 -11.85 0.34 -6.96
CA VAL A 289 -11.53 -0.69 -5.96
C VAL A 289 -10.17 -1.31 -6.26
N GLY A 290 -9.36 -1.55 -5.22
CA GLY A 290 -8.07 -2.22 -5.35
C GLY A 290 -8.11 -3.61 -4.74
N ILE A 291 -7.62 -4.61 -5.47
CA ILE A 291 -7.55 -5.99 -4.98
C ILE A 291 -6.20 -6.62 -5.29
N PHE A 292 -5.73 -7.43 -4.35
CA PHE A 292 -4.59 -8.32 -4.51
C PHE A 292 -5.12 -9.75 -4.54
N PRO A 293 -5.35 -10.35 -5.73
CA PRO A 293 -6.05 -11.63 -5.84
C PRO A 293 -5.40 -12.78 -5.06
N GLN A 294 -4.09 -12.71 -4.82
CA GLN A 294 -3.33 -13.68 -4.02
C GLN A 294 -3.76 -13.74 -2.55
N GLY A 295 -4.41 -12.70 -2.02
CA GLY A 295 -4.92 -12.62 -0.65
C GLY A 295 -3.86 -12.44 0.45
N GLN A 296 -2.58 -12.43 0.09
CA GLN A 296 -1.44 -12.21 0.98
C GLN A 296 -0.18 -11.84 0.18
N TYR A 297 0.79 -11.29 0.89
CA TYR A 297 2.12 -10.99 0.35
C TYR A 297 2.88 -12.28 0.02
N ASN A 298 3.71 -12.24 -1.03
CA ASN A 298 4.73 -13.27 -1.25
C ASN A 298 5.88 -13.05 -0.26
N TRP A 299 6.35 -14.13 0.35
CA TRP A 299 7.47 -14.08 1.30
C TRP A 299 8.82 -14.29 0.64
N ASP A 300 8.86 -14.97 -0.49
CA ASP A 300 10.07 -15.45 -1.18
C ASP A 300 10.25 -14.84 -2.58
N GLY A 301 9.47 -13.81 -2.91
CA GLY A 301 9.47 -13.18 -4.23
C GLY A 301 8.88 -14.03 -5.36
N GLY A 302 8.27 -15.18 -5.04
CA GLY A 302 7.61 -16.05 -6.01
C GLY A 302 6.22 -15.58 -6.44
N VAL A 303 5.49 -16.47 -7.13
CA VAL A 303 4.10 -16.23 -7.54
C VAL A 303 3.17 -17.14 -6.73
N ASN A 304 2.38 -16.56 -5.82
CA ASN A 304 1.27 -17.27 -5.16
C ASN A 304 0.17 -17.64 -6.16
N ILE A 305 -0.38 -18.85 -6.01
CA ILE A 305 -1.55 -19.33 -6.75
C ILE A 305 -2.80 -18.56 -6.29
N VAL A 306 -3.56 -18.07 -7.27
CA VAL A 306 -4.83 -17.36 -7.05
C VAL A 306 -6.00 -18.33 -7.18
N SER A 307 -7.00 -18.16 -6.29
CA SER A 307 -8.24 -18.94 -6.30
C SER A 307 -9.18 -18.51 -7.43
N ASP A 308 -9.82 -19.47 -8.11
CA ASP A 308 -10.83 -19.19 -9.16
C ASP A 308 -12.00 -18.35 -8.63
N GLU A 309 -12.31 -18.49 -7.34
CA GLU A 309 -13.36 -17.75 -6.64
C GLU A 309 -13.16 -16.24 -6.72
N VAL A 310 -11.91 -15.77 -6.75
CA VAL A 310 -11.61 -14.33 -6.88
C VAL A 310 -12.00 -13.84 -8.27
N TYR A 311 -11.67 -14.58 -9.33
CA TYR A 311 -12.05 -14.21 -10.69
C TYR A 311 -13.55 -14.32 -10.93
N ARG A 312 -14.22 -15.31 -10.33
CA ARG A 312 -15.70 -15.38 -10.31
C ARG A 312 -16.32 -14.16 -9.63
N LEU A 313 -15.71 -13.69 -8.54
CA LEU A 313 -16.15 -12.47 -7.86
C LEU A 313 -15.95 -11.24 -8.75
N LEU A 314 -14.78 -11.09 -9.37
CA LEU A 314 -14.50 -9.97 -10.29
C LEU A 314 -15.49 -9.95 -11.46
N HIS A 315 -15.78 -11.11 -12.04
CA HIS A 315 -16.80 -11.24 -13.08
C HIS A 315 -18.20 -10.90 -12.56
N TYR A 316 -18.56 -11.29 -11.34
CA TYR A 316 -19.84 -10.93 -10.72
C TYR A 316 -19.98 -9.43 -10.45
N LEU A 317 -18.88 -8.74 -10.10
CA LEU A 317 -18.90 -7.30 -9.86
C LEU A 317 -19.17 -6.51 -11.16
N GLY A 318 -18.88 -7.08 -12.33
CA GLY A 318 -19.21 -6.51 -13.64
C GLY A 318 -18.46 -5.23 -13.98
N ALA A 319 -17.44 -4.85 -13.21
CA ALA A 319 -16.63 -3.68 -13.46
C ALA A 319 -15.38 -4.02 -14.31
N PRO A 320 -14.91 -3.10 -15.16
CA PRO A 320 -13.64 -3.23 -15.87
C PRO A 320 -12.48 -3.51 -14.90
N VAL A 321 -11.63 -4.48 -15.22
CA VAL A 321 -10.43 -4.79 -14.44
C VAL A 321 -9.20 -4.20 -15.12
N VAL A 322 -8.42 -3.38 -14.43
CA VAL A 322 -7.07 -2.97 -14.84
C VAL A 322 -6.07 -3.91 -14.20
N PRO A 323 -5.44 -4.81 -14.96
CA PRO A 323 -4.34 -5.63 -14.45
C PRO A 323 -3.13 -4.72 -14.19
N VAL A 324 -2.47 -4.95 -13.06
CA VAL A 324 -1.29 -4.20 -12.64
C VAL A 324 -0.19 -5.19 -12.29
N THR A 325 1.04 -4.85 -12.66
CA THR A 325 2.23 -5.58 -12.23
C THR A 325 3.15 -4.67 -11.43
N SER A 326 3.50 -5.11 -10.24
CA SER A 326 4.45 -4.50 -9.33
C SER A 326 5.77 -5.28 -9.38
N ARG A 327 6.85 -4.65 -9.89
CA ARG A 327 8.20 -5.23 -10.00
C ARG A 327 9.18 -4.43 -9.14
N GLY A 328 10.06 -5.11 -8.40
CA GLY A 328 11.03 -4.49 -7.51
C GLY A 328 10.47 -4.24 -6.10
N ALA A 329 9.17 -4.49 -5.89
CA ALA A 329 8.49 -4.31 -4.61
C ALA A 329 8.96 -5.29 -3.54
N HIS A 330 9.11 -6.57 -3.88
CA HIS A 330 9.66 -7.58 -2.97
C HIS A 330 11.06 -7.17 -2.52
N GLU A 331 11.94 -6.84 -3.45
CA GLU A 331 13.32 -6.42 -3.15
C GLU A 331 13.38 -5.08 -2.41
N SER A 332 12.36 -4.22 -2.59
CA SER A 332 12.23 -2.96 -1.87
C SER A 332 11.91 -3.16 -0.39
N TRP A 333 10.99 -4.07 -0.06
CA TRP A 333 10.61 -4.35 1.32
C TRP A 333 9.97 -5.75 1.42
N PRO A 334 10.80 -6.81 1.55
CA PRO A 334 10.32 -8.18 1.70
C PRO A 334 9.52 -8.34 2.99
N ALA A 335 8.52 -9.24 2.99
CA ALA A 335 7.67 -9.47 4.17
C ALA A 335 8.44 -9.92 5.43
N TRP A 336 9.55 -10.64 5.24
CA TRP A 336 10.42 -11.06 6.34
C TRP A 336 11.36 -9.97 6.86
N SER A 337 11.44 -8.81 6.19
CA SER A 337 12.38 -7.75 6.57
C SER A 337 11.72 -6.63 7.36
N ALA A 338 12.30 -6.30 8.51
CA ALA A 338 11.82 -5.20 9.35
C ALA A 338 12.02 -3.80 8.72
N TRP A 339 12.97 -3.66 7.79
CA TRP A 339 13.34 -2.36 7.21
C TRP A 339 13.38 -2.41 5.68
N PRO A 340 12.93 -1.34 5.00
CA PRO A 340 12.99 -1.28 3.55
C PRO A 340 14.42 -1.06 3.04
N ALA A 341 14.69 -1.56 1.83
CA ALA A 341 15.89 -1.31 1.06
C ALA A 341 15.64 -0.24 -0.02
N LEU A 342 16.72 0.40 -0.48
CA LEU A 342 16.67 1.28 -1.64
C LEU A 342 16.68 0.42 -2.90
N CYS A 343 15.63 0.50 -3.72
CA CYS A 343 15.49 -0.30 -4.94
C CYS A 343 14.90 0.57 -6.05
N ASP A 344 14.84 0.06 -7.27
CA ASP A 344 14.00 0.64 -8.33
C ASP A 344 12.68 -0.14 -8.38
N TRP A 345 11.56 0.56 -8.38
CA TRP A 345 10.22 -0.03 -8.40
C TRP A 345 9.48 0.39 -9.66
N GLU A 346 9.06 -0.57 -10.48
CA GLU A 346 8.17 -0.35 -11.63
C GLU A 346 6.74 -0.82 -11.32
N VAL A 347 5.76 0.06 -11.52
CA VAL A 347 4.33 -0.26 -11.52
C VAL A 347 3.82 -0.19 -12.95
N ARG A 348 3.42 -1.32 -13.52
CA ARG A 348 2.93 -1.39 -14.90
C ARG A 348 1.43 -1.59 -14.91
N PHE A 349 0.72 -0.66 -15.55
CA PHE A 349 -0.70 -0.75 -15.82
C PHE A 349 -0.91 -1.32 -17.23
N PHE A 350 -1.93 -2.14 -17.40
CA PHE A 350 -2.29 -2.73 -18.68
C PHE A 350 -3.69 -2.27 -19.12
N PRO A 351 -4.06 -2.45 -20.40
CA PRO A 351 -5.42 -2.21 -20.87
C PRO A 351 -6.46 -2.92 -20.01
N THR A 352 -7.63 -2.29 -19.89
CA THR A 352 -8.77 -2.87 -19.18
C THR A 352 -9.16 -4.22 -19.78
N VAL A 353 -9.58 -5.12 -18.89
CA VAL A 353 -10.15 -6.41 -19.20
C VAL A 353 -11.58 -6.36 -18.71
N ASP A 354 -12.51 -6.26 -19.65
CA ASP A 354 -13.93 -6.19 -19.34
C ASP A 354 -14.51 -7.60 -19.17
N PRO A 355 -15.21 -7.90 -18.06
CA PRO A 355 -15.76 -9.25 -17.84
C PRO A 355 -16.70 -9.72 -18.95
N GLU A 356 -17.43 -8.80 -19.59
CA GLU A 356 -18.40 -9.10 -20.65
C GLU A 356 -17.76 -9.62 -21.94
N ASP A 357 -16.45 -9.39 -22.14
CA ASP A 357 -15.72 -9.82 -23.33
C ASP A 357 -15.36 -11.32 -23.34
N TYR A 358 -15.58 -12.03 -22.21
CA TYR A 358 -15.13 -13.41 -22.02
C TYR A 358 -16.31 -14.34 -21.76
N GLU A 359 -16.42 -15.43 -22.54
CA GLU A 359 -17.52 -16.39 -22.39
C GLU A 359 -17.42 -17.22 -21.09
N CYS A 360 -16.20 -17.39 -20.58
CA CYS A 360 -15.95 -18.15 -19.35
C CYS A 360 -14.93 -17.49 -18.43
N VAL A 361 -15.05 -17.79 -17.12
CA VAL A 361 -14.18 -17.24 -16.08
C VAL A 361 -12.72 -17.67 -16.24
N THR A 362 -12.46 -18.80 -16.88
CA THR A 362 -11.09 -19.30 -17.12
C THR A 362 -10.34 -18.39 -18.10
N GLU A 363 -10.94 -18.03 -19.23
CA GLU A 363 -10.32 -17.12 -20.19
C GLU A 363 -10.13 -15.71 -19.59
N PHE A 364 -11.13 -15.24 -18.84
CA PHE A 364 -11.04 -13.98 -18.09
C PHE A 364 -9.88 -13.99 -17.08
N ARG A 365 -9.71 -15.10 -16.34
CA ARG A 365 -8.59 -15.32 -15.44
C ARG A 365 -7.26 -15.27 -16.18
N GLU A 366 -7.11 -16.02 -17.27
CA GLU A 366 -5.87 -16.07 -18.05
C GLU A 366 -5.50 -14.69 -18.63
N ALA A 367 -6.51 -13.92 -19.06
CA ALA A 367 -6.31 -12.56 -19.56
C ALA A 367 -5.77 -11.60 -18.49
N ILE A 368 -6.17 -11.77 -17.23
CA ILE A 368 -5.66 -10.99 -16.09
C ILE A 368 -4.28 -11.50 -15.64
N GLU A 369 -4.14 -12.81 -15.42
CA GLU A 369 -2.91 -13.43 -14.88
C GLU A 369 -1.71 -13.27 -15.81
N SER A 370 -1.91 -13.40 -17.13
CA SER A 370 -0.84 -13.21 -18.12
C SER A 370 -0.20 -11.82 -18.08
N LYS A 371 -0.97 -10.81 -17.66
CA LYS A 371 -0.50 -9.44 -17.48
C LYS A 371 0.08 -9.26 -16.08
N MET A 372 -0.73 -9.56 -15.05
CA MET A 372 -0.39 -9.39 -13.63
C MET A 372 0.91 -10.10 -13.23
N PHE A 373 1.12 -11.32 -13.72
CA PHE A 373 2.32 -12.13 -13.45
C PHE A 373 3.34 -12.12 -14.60
N SER A 374 3.32 -11.10 -15.46
CA SER A 374 4.27 -10.93 -16.57
C SER A 374 5.75 -10.87 -16.14
N ILE A 375 6.02 -10.67 -14.84
CA ILE A 375 7.38 -10.67 -14.27
C ILE A 375 7.87 -12.05 -13.84
N ALA A 376 7.03 -13.09 -13.90
CA ALA A 376 7.42 -14.44 -13.52
C ALA A 376 8.63 -14.90 -14.35
N GLY A 377 9.68 -15.37 -13.66
CA GLY A 377 10.92 -15.82 -14.28
C GLY A 377 11.91 -14.71 -14.68
N LEU A 378 11.58 -13.44 -14.47
CA LEU A 378 12.56 -12.36 -14.60
C LEU A 378 13.53 -12.36 -13.40
N PRO A 379 14.80 -11.94 -13.59
CA PRO A 379 15.72 -11.82 -12.47
C PRO A 379 15.25 -10.72 -11.49
N PRO A 380 15.52 -10.91 -10.18
CA PRO A 380 15.21 -9.92 -9.15
C PRO A 380 15.84 -8.55 -9.44
N VAL A 381 15.22 -7.49 -8.93
CA VAL A 381 15.75 -6.13 -9.10
C VAL A 381 16.87 -5.88 -8.07
N PRO A 382 18.09 -5.49 -8.50
CA PRO A 382 19.17 -5.24 -7.56
C PRO A 382 18.91 -4.06 -6.61
N ARG A 383 19.10 -4.29 -5.31
CA ARG A 383 19.00 -3.25 -4.29
C ARG A 383 20.23 -2.33 -4.33
N ARG A 384 19.99 -1.01 -4.35
CA ARG A 384 21.01 0.05 -4.45
C ARG A 384 21.73 0.31 -3.11
N GLY A 385 21.03 0.14 -1.98
CA GLY A 385 21.53 0.40 -0.63
C GLY A 385 20.52 -0.02 0.45
N LEU A 386 20.92 0.05 1.73
CA LEU A 386 20.12 -0.46 2.86
C LEU A 386 19.64 -1.91 2.68
N ALA A 387 20.42 -2.70 1.94
CA ALA A 387 20.07 -4.03 1.44
C ALA A 387 20.32 -5.13 2.50
N SER A 388 19.74 -4.98 3.69
CA SER A 388 19.85 -5.99 4.76
C SER A 388 19.20 -7.31 4.34
N HIS A 389 19.81 -8.44 4.69
CA HIS A 389 19.20 -9.78 4.61
C HIS A 389 18.67 -10.27 5.96
N LYS A 390 18.66 -9.41 6.98
CA LYS A 390 18.13 -9.77 8.30
C LYS A 390 16.65 -10.14 8.22
N GLY A 391 16.30 -11.31 8.73
CA GLY A 391 14.98 -11.94 8.68
C GLY A 391 14.84 -13.03 7.61
N ILE A 392 15.81 -13.19 6.70
CA ILE A 392 15.71 -14.13 5.57
C ILE A 392 15.59 -15.60 6.03
N THR A 393 15.98 -15.93 7.26
CA THR A 393 15.79 -17.27 7.86
C THR A 393 14.32 -17.65 8.04
N ILE A 394 13.39 -16.71 7.96
CA ILE A 394 11.96 -17.04 7.85
C ILE A 394 11.72 -17.85 6.56
N VAL A 395 12.30 -17.44 5.43
CA VAL A 395 12.17 -18.16 4.14
C VAL A 395 13.18 -19.31 4.06
N ALA A 396 14.44 -19.03 4.39
CA ALA A 396 15.52 -20.00 4.44
C ALA A 396 15.55 -20.72 5.80
N TRP A 397 14.42 -21.34 6.17
CA TRP A 397 14.20 -21.90 7.50
C TRP A 397 14.95 -23.22 7.77
N GLY A 398 15.55 -23.81 6.74
CA GLY A 398 16.30 -25.06 6.83
C GLY A 398 17.53 -25.08 5.93
N CYS A 399 18.34 -26.13 6.07
CA CYS A 399 19.54 -26.35 5.29
C CYS A 399 19.26 -27.27 4.09
N VAL A 400 19.42 -26.74 2.88
CA VAL A 400 19.28 -27.52 1.63
C VAL A 400 20.42 -28.51 1.37
N GLU A 401 21.51 -28.48 2.13
CA GLU A 401 22.63 -29.43 1.97
C GLU A 401 22.44 -30.67 2.84
N CYS A 402 22.14 -30.48 4.14
CA CYS A 402 22.08 -31.58 5.11
C CYS A 402 20.67 -31.93 5.62
N GLY A 403 19.63 -31.20 5.22
CA GLY A 403 18.26 -31.43 5.70
C GLY A 403 18.02 -31.00 7.16
N GLY A 404 18.93 -30.21 7.75
CA GLY A 404 18.75 -29.65 9.08
C GLY A 404 17.60 -28.64 9.11
N ALA A 405 16.66 -28.79 10.05
CA ALA A 405 15.52 -27.90 10.22
C ALA A 405 15.78 -26.86 11.32
N ALA A 406 15.50 -25.58 11.06
CA ALA A 406 15.85 -24.45 11.93
C ALA A 406 17.35 -24.39 12.30
N THR A 407 18.22 -24.77 11.38
CA THR A 407 19.68 -24.77 11.58
C THR A 407 20.40 -23.57 10.97
N LEU A 408 19.71 -22.72 10.21
CA LEU A 408 20.36 -21.57 9.57
C LEU A 408 20.47 -20.39 10.52
N VAL A 409 21.66 -19.82 10.58
CA VAL A 409 22.00 -18.63 11.35
C VAL A 409 22.44 -17.53 10.39
N GLU A 410 21.97 -16.32 10.63
CA GLU A 410 22.35 -15.15 9.84
C GLU A 410 23.77 -14.68 10.19
N THR A 411 24.60 -14.54 9.17
CA THR A 411 25.94 -13.95 9.27
C THR A 411 25.94 -12.51 8.76
N SER A 412 27.08 -11.81 8.82
CA SER A 412 27.19 -10.43 8.30
C SER A 412 27.01 -10.33 6.78
N SER A 413 27.25 -11.40 6.04
CA SER A 413 27.18 -11.45 4.57
C SER A 413 26.15 -12.45 4.02
N GLY A 414 25.53 -13.28 4.86
CA GLY A 414 24.49 -14.21 4.44
C GLY A 414 24.05 -15.17 5.53
N LEU A 415 24.23 -16.47 5.29
CA LEU A 415 23.68 -17.55 6.11
C LEU A 415 24.73 -18.66 6.33
N GLU A 416 24.70 -19.27 7.50
CA GLU A 416 25.53 -20.45 7.82
C GLU A 416 24.67 -21.50 8.53
N CYS A 417 24.85 -22.77 8.16
CA CYS A 417 24.19 -23.89 8.81
C CYS A 417 24.99 -24.33 10.04
N SER A 418 24.39 -24.19 11.23
CA SER A 418 25.00 -24.59 12.51
C SER A 418 25.29 -26.09 12.64
N LYS A 419 24.66 -26.93 11.79
CA LYS A 419 24.79 -28.39 11.81
C LYS A 419 25.91 -28.92 10.92
N CYS A 420 25.94 -28.51 9.65
CA CYS A 420 26.89 -29.04 8.67
C CYS A 420 27.99 -28.04 8.26
N GLY A 421 27.91 -26.78 8.70
CA GLY A 421 28.86 -25.74 8.36
C GLY A 421 28.78 -25.23 6.91
N ALA A 422 27.74 -25.62 6.14
CA ALA A 422 27.50 -25.04 4.83
C ALA A 422 27.18 -23.54 4.97
N SER A 423 27.76 -22.72 4.09
CA SER A 423 27.60 -21.27 4.10
C SER A 423 27.11 -20.73 2.76
N TRP A 424 26.33 -19.66 2.84
CA TRP A 424 25.80 -18.94 1.70
C TRP A 424 25.99 -17.43 1.89
N THR A 425 26.36 -16.74 0.81
CA THR A 425 26.32 -15.29 0.74
C THR A 425 24.97 -14.84 0.18
N VAL A 426 24.35 -13.82 0.78
CA VAL A 426 23.12 -13.20 0.26
C VAL A 426 23.49 -11.95 -0.52
N THR A 427 23.16 -11.96 -1.80
CA THR A 427 23.48 -10.87 -2.74
C THR A 427 22.51 -9.70 -2.63
N ARG A 428 22.83 -8.58 -3.30
CA ARG A 428 21.98 -7.37 -3.27
C ARG A 428 20.64 -7.58 -3.99
N ASP A 429 20.56 -8.50 -4.93
CA ASP A 429 19.35 -8.95 -5.62
C ASP A 429 18.71 -10.17 -4.93
N LEU A 430 19.00 -10.37 -3.63
CA LEU A 430 18.41 -11.42 -2.77
C LEU A 430 18.67 -12.86 -3.21
N ARG A 431 19.66 -13.11 -4.08
CA ARG A 431 20.11 -14.48 -4.36
C ARG A 431 20.94 -15.03 -3.20
N ILE A 432 20.66 -16.27 -2.83
CA ILE A 432 21.37 -17.08 -1.84
C ILE A 432 22.41 -17.90 -2.61
N VAL A 433 23.68 -17.54 -2.49
CA VAL A 433 24.80 -18.13 -3.25
C VAL A 433 25.63 -19.00 -2.34
N ASN A 434 25.69 -20.30 -2.64
CA ASN A 434 26.51 -21.25 -1.88
C ASN A 434 28.00 -20.92 -2.08
N GLU A 435 28.75 -20.72 -0.98
CA GLU A 435 30.14 -20.27 -1.04
C GLU A 435 31.11 -21.33 -1.59
N LYS A 436 30.75 -22.61 -1.45
CA LYS A 436 31.58 -23.74 -1.92
C LYS A 436 31.37 -24.04 -3.39
N THR A 437 30.12 -24.01 -3.85
CA THR A 437 29.76 -24.41 -5.23
C THR A 437 29.61 -23.22 -6.18
N GLY A 438 29.39 -22.02 -5.65
CA GLY A 438 29.06 -20.82 -6.42
C GLY A 438 27.64 -20.83 -7.02
N LEU A 439 26.84 -21.86 -6.73
CA LEU A 439 25.46 -21.95 -7.22
C LEU A 439 24.58 -20.94 -6.47
N GLY A 440 23.95 -20.04 -7.21
CA GLY A 440 23.02 -19.04 -6.68
C GLY A 440 21.57 -19.40 -6.93
N MET A 441 20.75 -19.40 -5.88
CA MET A 441 19.31 -19.59 -5.94
C MET A 441 18.59 -18.30 -5.54
N THR A 442 17.43 -18.04 -6.12
CA THR A 442 16.45 -17.09 -5.56
C THR A 442 15.89 -17.65 -4.25
N GLU A 443 15.25 -16.80 -3.45
CA GLU A 443 14.56 -17.21 -2.23
C GLU A 443 13.50 -18.28 -2.50
N SER A 444 12.69 -18.11 -3.55
CA SER A 444 11.66 -19.07 -3.94
C SER A 444 12.24 -20.40 -4.41
N GLU A 445 13.36 -20.40 -5.13
CA GLU A 445 14.09 -21.63 -5.50
C GLU A 445 14.65 -22.33 -4.25
N TYR A 446 15.21 -21.58 -3.30
CA TYR A 446 15.73 -22.13 -2.05
C TYR A 446 14.60 -22.77 -1.21
N ARG A 447 13.47 -22.07 -1.04
CA ARG A 447 12.30 -22.62 -0.34
C ARG A 447 11.73 -23.84 -1.05
N SER A 448 11.66 -23.81 -2.38
CA SER A 448 11.22 -24.97 -3.18
C SER A 448 12.11 -26.20 -2.95
N ALA A 449 13.43 -26.02 -2.84
CA ALA A 449 14.37 -27.09 -2.52
C ALA A 449 14.15 -27.66 -1.10
N LEU A 450 13.84 -26.82 -0.12
CA LEU A 450 13.47 -27.27 1.23
C LEU A 450 12.18 -28.10 1.21
N ILE A 451 11.14 -27.64 0.50
CA ILE A 451 9.87 -28.36 0.37
C ILE A 451 10.09 -29.73 -0.31
N GLN A 452 10.94 -29.80 -1.33
CA GLN A 452 11.28 -31.08 -1.98
C GLN A 452 11.95 -32.06 -1.02
N LYS A 453 12.90 -31.58 -0.20
CA LYS A 453 13.54 -32.41 0.84
C LYS A 453 12.57 -32.87 1.92
N LEU A 454 11.65 -32.00 2.32
CA LEU A 454 10.60 -32.33 3.27
C LEU A 454 9.72 -33.46 2.71
N GLN A 455 9.37 -33.40 1.44
CA GLN A 455 8.56 -34.43 0.76
C GLN A 455 9.30 -35.75 0.56
N SER A 456 10.61 -35.71 0.35
CA SER A 456 11.43 -36.92 0.23
C SER A 456 11.80 -37.56 1.57
N GLY A 457 11.40 -36.95 2.70
CA GLY A 457 11.73 -37.44 4.05
C GLY A 457 13.20 -37.24 4.43
N GLU A 458 13.92 -36.35 3.73
CA GLU A 458 15.32 -36.03 3.99
C GLU A 458 15.50 -34.98 5.09
N MET A 459 14.41 -34.40 5.59
CA MET A 459 14.44 -33.42 6.68
C MET A 459 14.54 -34.12 8.04
N GLU A 460 15.42 -33.61 8.91
CA GLU A 460 15.78 -34.21 10.20
C GLU A 460 14.59 -34.49 11.15
N ASP A 461 13.62 -33.60 11.16
CA ASP A 461 12.43 -33.61 12.01
C ASP A 461 11.17 -34.11 11.28
N ALA A 462 11.34 -34.60 10.05
CA ALA A 462 10.31 -35.27 9.27
C ALA A 462 10.85 -36.51 8.52
N PRO A 463 11.56 -37.44 9.20
CA PRO A 463 12.08 -38.63 8.55
C PRO A 463 10.92 -39.49 8.03
N ASP A 464 11.04 -39.98 6.79
CA ASP A 464 10.03 -40.81 6.11
C ASP A 464 8.60 -40.19 6.09
N GLY A 465 8.49 -38.85 6.21
CA GLY A 465 7.20 -38.14 6.22
C GLY A 465 6.43 -38.24 7.54
N VAL A 466 7.10 -38.57 8.64
CA VAL A 466 6.52 -38.51 10.00
C VAL A 466 6.92 -37.21 10.66
N PHE A 467 5.97 -36.27 10.77
CA PHE A 467 6.23 -34.98 11.42
C PHE A 467 6.30 -35.15 12.94
N ASN A 468 7.35 -34.62 13.55
CA ASN A 468 7.45 -34.49 15.00
C ASN A 468 8.03 -33.12 15.35
N LEU A 469 7.17 -32.11 15.30
CA LEU A 469 7.54 -30.73 15.54
C LEU A 469 6.85 -30.23 16.80
N SER A 470 7.59 -29.56 17.69
CA SER A 470 7.04 -28.98 18.91
C SER A 470 7.78 -27.68 19.27
N ARG A 471 7.03 -26.60 19.50
CA ARG A 471 7.55 -25.28 19.89
C ARG A 471 6.62 -24.58 20.85
N THR A 472 7.17 -23.62 21.58
CA THR A 472 6.38 -22.66 22.33
C THR A 472 5.68 -21.72 21.36
N ALA A 473 4.40 -21.46 21.60
CA ALA A 473 3.64 -20.48 20.82
C ALA A 473 2.61 -19.76 21.69
N GLY A 474 2.31 -18.51 21.35
CA GLY A 474 1.06 -17.86 21.73
C GLY A 474 -0.07 -18.29 20.78
N ALA A 475 -1.31 -18.38 21.27
CA ALA A 475 -2.44 -18.69 20.41
C ALA A 475 -3.68 -17.85 20.73
N TYR A 476 -4.36 -17.42 19.67
CA TYR A 476 -5.66 -16.78 19.73
C TYR A 476 -6.66 -17.59 18.92
N ARG A 477 -7.86 -17.79 19.48
CA ARG A 477 -9.00 -18.35 18.75
C ARG A 477 -9.82 -17.24 18.14
N LEU A 478 -9.99 -17.30 16.82
CA LEU A 478 -10.76 -16.37 16.02
C LEU A 478 -12.12 -16.98 15.72
N GLY A 479 -13.16 -16.47 16.38
CA GLY A 479 -14.54 -16.90 16.16
C GLY A 479 -15.12 -16.43 14.83
N LEU A 480 -16.29 -16.96 14.47
CA LEU A 480 -17.05 -16.51 13.29
C LEU A 480 -17.63 -15.08 13.48
N SER A 481 -17.80 -14.65 14.73
CA SER A 481 -18.48 -13.41 15.16
C SER A 481 -17.53 -12.35 15.72
N SER A 482 -16.39 -12.02 15.08
CA SER A 482 -15.42 -11.00 15.56
C SER A 482 -14.84 -11.20 16.98
N ASP A 483 -15.34 -12.16 17.74
CA ASP A 483 -14.84 -12.54 19.04
C ASP A 483 -13.47 -13.17 18.88
N THR A 484 -12.51 -12.66 19.64
CA THR A 484 -11.14 -13.17 19.72
C THR A 484 -10.93 -13.62 21.16
N GLU A 485 -10.59 -14.89 21.34
CA GLU A 485 -10.31 -15.49 22.64
C GLU A 485 -8.80 -15.73 22.73
N ASP A 486 -8.17 -15.16 23.75
CA ASP A 486 -6.75 -15.39 24.04
C ASP A 486 -6.59 -16.71 24.79
N LEU A 487 -5.90 -17.68 24.17
CA LEU A 487 -5.61 -18.98 24.77
C LEU A 487 -4.31 -18.96 25.59
N GLY A 488 -3.57 -17.86 25.54
CA GLY A 488 -2.30 -17.67 26.21
C GLY A 488 -1.14 -18.36 25.51
N VAL A 489 -0.06 -18.58 26.26
CA VAL A 489 1.16 -19.23 25.79
C VAL A 489 1.13 -20.71 26.15
N GLY A 490 1.49 -21.55 25.19
CA GLY A 490 1.47 -23.00 25.32
C GLY A 490 2.49 -23.69 24.42
N THR A 491 2.36 -25.00 24.33
CA THR A 491 3.16 -25.85 23.43
C THR A 491 2.34 -26.18 22.20
N LEU A 492 2.78 -25.72 21.04
CA LEU A 492 2.27 -26.09 19.73
C LEU A 492 3.02 -27.33 19.26
N SER A 493 2.31 -28.34 18.77
CA SER A 493 2.89 -29.57 18.24
C SER A 493 2.18 -30.01 16.98
N LEU A 494 2.94 -30.48 15.99
CA LEU A 494 2.45 -30.99 14.71
C LEU A 494 2.89 -32.42 14.52
N ASP A 495 1.92 -33.28 14.25
CA ASP A 495 2.10 -34.67 13.85
C ASP A 495 1.26 -34.97 12.59
N ASN A 496 1.34 -36.21 12.08
CA ASN A 496 0.59 -36.62 10.88
C ASN A 496 -0.94 -36.63 11.06
N SER A 497 -1.42 -36.55 12.30
CA SER A 497 -2.85 -36.59 12.64
C SER A 497 -3.46 -35.21 12.92
N GLY A 498 -2.65 -34.20 13.26
CA GLY A 498 -3.15 -32.85 13.43
C GLY A 498 -2.16 -31.89 14.06
N LEU A 499 -2.61 -30.64 14.14
CA LEU A 499 -1.99 -29.60 14.94
C LEU A 499 -2.61 -29.62 16.34
N THR A 500 -1.78 -29.65 17.38
CA THR A 500 -2.22 -29.65 18.78
C THR A 500 -1.56 -28.48 19.51
N PHE A 501 -2.36 -27.66 20.17
CA PHE A 501 -1.90 -26.58 21.03
C PHE A 501 -2.33 -26.86 22.47
N SER A 502 -1.37 -27.12 23.34
CA SER A 502 -1.59 -27.38 24.77
C SER A 502 -1.19 -26.17 25.60
N TYR A 503 -2.15 -25.61 26.34
CA TYR A 503 -1.99 -24.41 27.16
C TYR A 503 -2.51 -24.67 28.58
N TYR A 504 -2.36 -23.69 29.48
CA TYR A 504 -2.63 -23.88 30.91
C TYR A 504 -4.05 -24.42 31.22
N ASP A 505 -5.05 -23.97 30.46
CA ASP A 505 -6.47 -24.25 30.72
C ASP A 505 -7.10 -25.25 29.73
N GLY A 506 -6.28 -25.92 28.90
CA GLY A 506 -6.83 -26.87 27.94
C GLY A 506 -5.90 -27.32 26.82
N THR A 507 -6.49 -27.97 25.83
CA THR A 507 -5.81 -28.37 24.60
C THR A 507 -6.74 -28.17 23.43
N ALA A 508 -6.29 -27.39 22.45
CA ALA A 508 -6.96 -27.22 21.17
C ALA A 508 -6.31 -28.15 20.15
N ARG A 509 -7.10 -28.99 19.48
CA ARG A 509 -6.61 -29.92 18.46
C ARG A 509 -7.36 -29.72 17.17
N ILE A 510 -6.61 -29.55 16.08
CA ILE A 510 -7.12 -29.36 14.73
C ILE A 510 -6.62 -30.54 13.89
N PRO A 511 -7.52 -31.50 13.56
CA PRO A 511 -7.16 -32.60 12.67
C PRO A 511 -6.69 -32.08 11.30
N ILE A 512 -5.72 -32.74 10.67
CA ILE A 512 -5.16 -32.33 9.36
C ILE A 512 -6.28 -32.20 8.30
N GLU A 513 -7.25 -33.11 8.32
CA GLU A 513 -8.40 -33.13 7.41
C GLU A 513 -9.34 -31.92 7.56
N ASP A 514 -9.37 -31.31 8.74
CA ASP A 514 -10.22 -30.17 9.07
C ASP A 514 -9.56 -28.83 8.73
N ILE A 515 -8.24 -28.82 8.54
CA ILE A 515 -7.52 -27.63 8.08
C ILE A 515 -8.00 -27.27 6.68
N SER A 516 -8.69 -26.13 6.61
CA SER A 516 -9.27 -25.59 5.39
C SER A 516 -8.21 -24.81 4.62
N PHE A 517 -7.51 -23.90 5.29
CA PHE A 517 -6.47 -23.06 4.70
C PHE A 517 -5.49 -22.57 5.76
N THR A 518 -4.26 -22.28 5.34
CA THR A 518 -3.18 -21.74 6.17
C THR A 518 -2.56 -20.53 5.48
N PHE A 519 -2.24 -19.49 6.23
CA PHE A 519 -1.51 -18.33 5.74
C PHE A 519 -0.78 -17.62 6.88
N LEU A 520 0.12 -16.71 6.52
CA LEU A 520 0.75 -15.82 7.48
C LEU A 520 0.07 -14.45 7.43
N ASP A 521 -0.23 -13.90 8.59
CA ASP A 521 -0.76 -12.54 8.70
C ASP A 521 0.35 -11.47 8.48
N ALA A 522 0.01 -10.20 8.72
CA ALA A 522 0.96 -9.11 8.51
C ALA A 522 2.04 -9.01 9.60
N ASP A 523 1.78 -9.57 10.78
CA ASP A 523 2.72 -9.63 11.91
C ASP A 523 3.59 -10.89 11.86
N GLY A 524 3.31 -11.78 10.90
CA GLY A 524 4.05 -13.01 10.65
C GLY A 524 3.51 -14.21 11.41
N HIS A 525 2.36 -14.09 12.09
CA HIS A 525 1.72 -15.20 12.79
C HIS A 525 1.12 -16.20 11.79
N LEU A 526 1.15 -17.48 12.15
CA LEU A 526 0.54 -18.55 11.37
C LEU A 526 -0.96 -18.62 11.68
N VAL A 527 -1.80 -18.36 10.69
CA VAL A 527 -3.24 -18.51 10.80
C VAL A 527 -3.68 -19.84 10.19
N VAL A 528 -4.33 -20.68 11.01
CA VAL A 528 -4.86 -21.98 10.62
C VAL A 528 -6.38 -21.96 10.70
N SER A 529 -7.04 -22.03 9.54
CA SER A 529 -8.50 -22.01 9.46
C SER A 529 -9.09 -23.42 9.54
N GLU A 530 -10.12 -23.57 10.38
CA GLU A 530 -11.01 -24.72 10.44
C GLU A 530 -12.46 -24.27 10.19
N PRO A 531 -13.42 -25.16 9.92
CA PRO A 531 -14.79 -24.71 9.60
C PRO A 531 -15.50 -24.00 10.76
N GLY A 532 -15.00 -24.12 12.00
CA GLY A 532 -15.50 -23.40 13.17
C GLY A 532 -14.89 -22.00 13.39
N GLY A 533 -13.87 -21.61 12.62
CA GLY A 533 -13.15 -20.35 12.83
C GLY A 533 -11.70 -20.41 12.34
N ALA A 534 -10.80 -19.76 13.05
CA ALA A 534 -9.37 -19.89 12.83
C ALA A 534 -8.59 -19.80 14.14
N TYR A 535 -7.35 -20.26 14.10
CA TYR A 535 -6.37 -20.04 15.17
C TYR A 535 -5.25 -19.19 14.62
N GLU A 536 -4.90 -18.13 15.31
CA GLU A 536 -3.74 -17.28 15.04
C GLU A 536 -2.64 -17.73 16.02
N LEU A 537 -1.50 -18.13 15.48
CA LEU A 537 -0.41 -18.77 16.23
C LEU A 537 0.87 -17.94 16.09
N ASP A 538 1.32 -17.39 17.21
CA ASP A 538 2.60 -16.69 17.31
C ASP A 538 3.68 -17.69 17.74
N ILE A 539 4.51 -18.13 16.80
CA ILE A 539 5.46 -19.22 17.01
C ILE A 539 6.81 -18.64 17.43
N HIS A 540 7.29 -19.02 18.61
CA HIS A 540 8.54 -18.50 19.15
C HIS A 540 9.75 -19.29 18.62
N ASP A 541 10.84 -18.55 18.34
CA ASP A 541 12.16 -19.09 17.97
C ASP A 541 12.15 -20.10 16.80
N ASP A 542 11.21 -19.94 15.87
CA ASP A 542 11.09 -20.77 14.67
C ASP A 542 10.51 -19.97 13.51
N SER A 543 10.65 -20.48 12.29
CA SER A 543 10.04 -19.87 11.12
C SER A 543 8.57 -20.26 11.01
N THR A 544 7.67 -19.28 10.92
CA THR A 544 6.25 -19.53 10.67
C THR A 544 5.99 -20.10 9.27
N LEU A 545 6.85 -19.80 8.28
CA LEU A 545 6.78 -20.43 6.95
C LEU A 545 7.16 -21.91 6.99
N ARG A 546 8.10 -22.32 7.87
CA ARG A 546 8.39 -23.75 8.07
C ARG A 546 7.14 -24.49 8.52
N TRP A 547 6.42 -23.94 9.51
CA TRP A 547 5.19 -24.54 10.00
C TRP A 547 4.09 -24.60 8.92
N GLU A 548 3.96 -23.55 8.10
CA GLU A 548 3.08 -23.58 6.92
C GLU A 548 3.48 -24.70 5.94
N ASP A 549 4.76 -24.82 5.60
CA ASP A 549 5.29 -25.83 4.68
C ASP A 549 5.05 -27.26 5.19
N TYR A 550 5.23 -27.49 6.50
CA TYR A 550 4.98 -28.79 7.14
C TYR A 550 3.48 -29.11 7.19
N LEU A 551 2.62 -28.14 7.50
CA LEU A 551 1.17 -28.33 7.44
C LEU A 551 0.71 -28.63 6.02
N MET A 552 1.29 -27.99 5.01
CA MET A 552 0.99 -28.29 3.61
C MET A 552 1.44 -29.71 3.22
N ALA A 553 2.65 -30.10 3.62
CA ALA A 553 3.16 -31.45 3.41
C ALA A 553 2.29 -32.52 4.10
N ALA A 554 1.87 -32.28 5.35
CA ALA A 554 0.97 -33.16 6.10
C ALA A 554 -0.39 -33.34 5.43
N ARG A 555 -0.87 -32.31 4.73
CA ARG A 555 -2.11 -32.36 3.94
C ARG A 555 -1.93 -33.04 2.57
N GLY A 556 -0.73 -33.51 2.25
CA GLY A 556 -0.40 -34.09 0.94
C GLY A 556 -0.43 -33.08 -0.19
N LEU A 557 -0.23 -31.78 0.10
CA LEU A 557 -0.25 -30.72 -0.90
C LEU A 557 1.18 -30.43 -1.37
N THR A 558 1.40 -30.47 -2.69
CA THR A 558 2.70 -30.20 -3.32
C THR A 558 2.94 -28.71 -3.61
N THR A 559 1.86 -27.96 -3.77
CA THR A 559 1.85 -26.53 -4.01
C THR A 559 0.70 -25.92 -3.24
N ARG A 560 0.81 -24.63 -2.94
CA ARG A 560 -0.27 -23.89 -2.29
C ARG A 560 -1.53 -23.92 -3.14
N ARG A 561 -2.53 -24.68 -2.75
CA ARG A 561 -3.78 -24.84 -3.51
C ARG A 561 -4.97 -24.56 -2.61
N TRP A 562 -5.87 -23.71 -3.09
CA TRP A 562 -7.18 -23.54 -2.48
C TRP A 562 -8.03 -24.80 -2.69
N PRO A 563 -8.67 -25.35 -1.65
CA PRO A 563 -9.57 -26.47 -1.82
C PRO A 563 -10.74 -26.08 -2.73
N THR A 564 -11.08 -26.95 -3.66
CA THR A 564 -12.16 -26.73 -4.62
C THR A 564 -13.51 -26.66 -3.91
N ALA A 565 -14.49 -25.98 -4.53
CA ALA A 565 -15.86 -25.94 -4.01
C ALA A 565 -16.49 -27.33 -3.82
N GLU A 566 -16.07 -28.33 -4.61
CA GLU A 566 -16.49 -29.73 -4.41
C GLU A 566 -15.84 -30.38 -3.20
N GLU A 567 -14.54 -30.18 -2.98
CA GLU A 567 -13.85 -30.68 -1.78
C GLU A 567 -14.44 -30.04 -0.50
N ILE A 568 -14.74 -28.74 -0.52
CA ILE A 568 -15.41 -28.04 0.58
C ILE A 568 -16.80 -28.64 0.83
N ARG A 569 -17.60 -28.85 -0.23
CA ARG A 569 -18.94 -29.45 -0.12
C ARG A 569 -18.90 -30.91 0.35
N ALA A 570 -17.92 -31.69 -0.11
CA ALA A 570 -17.72 -33.08 0.29
C ALA A 570 -17.34 -33.17 1.78
N ARG A 571 -16.46 -32.28 2.26
CA ARG A 571 -16.11 -32.16 3.69
C ARG A 571 -17.33 -31.79 4.54
N SER A 572 -18.13 -30.82 4.10
CA SER A 572 -19.38 -30.43 4.78
C SER A 572 -20.39 -31.58 4.88
N ARG A 573 -20.57 -32.37 3.80
CA ARG A 573 -21.45 -33.55 3.79
C ARG A 573 -20.96 -34.66 4.73
N ARG A 574 -19.66 -34.95 4.76
CA ARG A 574 -19.10 -35.95 5.69
C ARG A 574 -19.31 -35.56 7.15
N ARG A 575 -19.16 -34.26 7.48
CA ARG A 575 -19.43 -33.74 8.83
C ARG A 575 -20.89 -33.84 9.24
N SER A 576 -21.85 -33.55 8.33
CA SER A 576 -23.28 -33.78 8.63
C SER A 576 -23.61 -35.24 8.91
N MET A 577 -22.81 -36.19 8.37
CA MET A 577 -22.98 -37.62 8.64
C MET A 577 -22.29 -38.07 9.94
N GLN A 578 -21.21 -37.41 10.36
CA GLN A 578 -20.50 -37.72 11.61
C GLN A 578 -21.12 -37.04 12.84
N GLY A 579 -21.70 -35.84 12.71
CA GLY A 579 -22.44 -35.16 13.78
C GLY A 579 -23.87 -35.65 14.00
N ALA A 580 -24.34 -36.61 13.18
CA ALA A 580 -25.64 -37.27 13.31
C ALA A 580 -25.55 -38.67 13.96
N ARG A 581 -24.40 -39.02 14.55
CA ARG A 581 -24.17 -40.26 15.29
C ARG A 581 -23.99 -40.01 16.77
#